data_AF-A0A504J914-F1
#
_entry.id   AF-A0A504J914-F1
#
_cell.length_a   1.000
_cell.length_b   1.000
_cell.length_c   1.000
_cell.angle_alpha   90.00
_cell.angle_beta   90.00
_cell.angle_gamma   90.00
#
_symmetry.space_group_name_H-M   'P 1'
#
loop_
_entity.id
_entity.type
_entity.pdbx_description
1 polymer ?
#
loop_
_entity_poly.entity_id
_entity_poly.type
_entity_poly.pdbx_seq_one_letter_code
_entity_poly.pdbx_strand_id
1 'polypeptide(L)'
;MSKSNQITPDFTEDLVGFMVQSMLTIVRFPKATFAMVPLSKSEERIYGADVRIESISPIYIQFKRSLAYPDYSSAQFIEDRKALKANCSPRTLYFELRAKKPKHKDFQHNILFNLKNKLDKAGKGKAFYTAPLFLNRTAYLLAVHVSSLLSWRPWHWYRHDPFFEQTQNILTQTGSIRFQNIPILREHIVIPPHAKVTTHKHRYSYLESGKEICFHEPTILDNGQNLGQTIYDFLKFRDGQPNTEMINLKESMSLLEDLSENIVSQKNISSNDQIIDRWLHFGEKLWKEYEIYQYMLIKLKNE
;
A
#
# COMPACT_ATOMS: atom_id res chain seq x y z
N MET A 1 -7.87 -4.26 38.22
CA MET A 1 -7.84 -3.71 36.85
C MET A 1 -6.43 -3.87 36.30
N SER A 2 -6.12 -4.95 35.55
CA SER A 2 -4.78 -5.10 34.97
C SER A 2 -4.58 -4.00 33.93
N LYS A 3 -3.52 -3.20 34.08
CA LYS A 3 -3.06 -2.31 33.00
C LYS A 3 -2.91 -3.18 31.75
N SER A 4 -3.61 -2.81 30.68
CA SER A 4 -3.40 -3.44 29.39
C SER A 4 -1.91 -3.32 29.07
N ASN A 5 -1.20 -4.44 28.89
CA ASN A 5 0.21 -4.45 28.45
C ASN A 5 0.37 -4.00 26.98
N GLN A 6 -0.65 -3.36 26.41
CA GLN A 6 -0.69 -2.88 25.05
C GLN A 6 0.19 -1.66 24.92
N ILE A 7 1.09 -1.71 23.94
CA ILE A 7 1.92 -0.59 23.56
C ILE A 7 1.19 0.12 22.42
N THR A 8 0.84 1.39 22.65
CA THR A 8 0.21 2.25 21.64
C THR A 8 1.26 3.20 21.09
N PRO A 9 1.41 3.31 19.75
CA PRO A 9 2.36 4.24 19.16
C PRO A 9 1.88 5.69 19.31
N ASP A 10 2.83 6.62 19.34
CA ASP A 10 2.66 8.06 19.53
C ASP A 10 2.46 8.82 18.19
N PHE A 11 1.90 8.15 17.19
CA PHE A 11 1.56 8.72 15.89
C PHE A 11 0.27 8.14 15.31
N THR A 12 -0.29 8.82 14.31
CA THR A 12 -1.57 8.48 13.66
C THR A 12 -1.37 7.83 12.29
N GLU A 13 -2.44 7.24 11.75
CA GLU A 13 -2.46 6.69 10.38
C GLU A 13 -2.19 7.78 9.33
N ASP A 14 -2.63 9.02 9.58
CA ASP A 14 -2.38 10.17 8.70
C ASP A 14 -0.88 10.48 8.58
N LEU A 15 -0.11 10.40 9.68
CA LEU A 15 1.34 10.57 9.61
C LEU A 15 1.97 9.48 8.74
N VAL A 16 1.50 8.24 8.84
CA VAL A 16 2.00 7.13 8.02
C VAL A 16 1.77 7.43 6.54
N GLY A 17 0.54 7.81 6.18
CA GLY A 17 0.18 8.16 4.81
C GLY A 17 0.99 9.34 4.27
N PHE A 18 1.14 10.40 5.07
CA PHE A 18 1.96 11.57 4.71
C PHE A 18 3.42 11.19 4.44
N MET A 19 4.03 10.35 5.29
CA MET A 19 5.43 9.92 5.10
C MET A 19 5.58 9.07 3.82
N VAL A 20 4.67 8.14 3.56
CA VAL A 20 4.67 7.34 2.33
C VAL A 20 4.54 8.22 1.08
N GLN A 21 3.60 9.17 1.09
CA GLN A 21 3.45 10.15 0.01
C GLN A 21 4.72 11.00 -0.18
N SER A 22 5.34 11.45 0.90
CA SER A 22 6.58 12.22 0.87
C SER A 22 7.71 11.43 0.22
N MET A 23 7.89 10.15 0.61
CA MET A 23 8.89 9.27 0.02
C MET A 23 8.68 9.05 -1.47
N LEU A 24 7.43 8.75 -1.88
CA LEU A 24 7.08 8.58 -3.30
C LEU A 24 7.32 9.85 -4.13
N THR A 25 7.10 11.02 -3.53
CA THR A 25 7.37 12.30 -4.17
C THR A 25 8.86 12.54 -4.36
N ILE A 26 9.69 12.22 -3.36
CA ILE A 26 11.15 12.35 -3.46
C ILE A 26 11.73 11.48 -4.57
N VAL A 27 11.21 10.26 -4.76
CA VAL A 27 11.65 9.34 -5.83
C VAL A 27 11.45 9.92 -7.23
N ARG A 28 10.45 10.80 -7.39
CA ARG A 28 10.11 11.40 -8.68
C ARG A 28 11.15 12.42 -9.16
N PHE A 29 11.93 13.00 -8.25
CA PHE A 29 12.77 14.15 -8.56
C PHE A 29 14.20 13.75 -9.01
N PRO A 30 14.78 14.39 -10.06
CA PRO A 30 14.19 15.43 -10.90
C PRO A 30 13.51 14.90 -12.18
N LYS A 31 13.72 13.63 -12.56
CA LYS A 31 13.23 13.05 -13.82
C LYS A 31 12.80 11.60 -13.63
N ALA A 32 11.55 11.37 -13.27
CA ALA A 32 10.92 10.06 -13.39
C ALA A 32 9.84 10.11 -14.47
N THR A 33 9.93 9.19 -15.45
CA THR A 33 8.90 8.95 -16.49
C THR A 33 7.58 8.43 -15.89
N PHE A 34 7.61 7.99 -14.63
CA PHE A 34 6.50 7.43 -13.90
C PHE A 34 6.39 8.11 -12.53
N ALA A 35 5.15 8.37 -12.11
CA ALA A 35 4.87 8.89 -10.79
C ALA A 35 3.76 8.06 -10.14
N MET A 36 3.94 7.74 -8.85
CA MET A 36 2.86 7.24 -8.02
C MET A 36 2.30 8.42 -7.25
N VAL A 37 1.13 8.89 -7.66
CA VAL A 37 0.54 10.13 -7.17
C VAL A 37 -0.76 9.84 -6.43
N PRO A 38 -1.01 10.50 -5.29
CA PRO A 38 -2.36 10.53 -4.73
C PRO A 38 -3.26 11.27 -5.71
N LEU A 39 -4.40 10.67 -6.02
CA LEU A 39 -5.40 11.31 -6.85
C LEU A 39 -6.39 12.05 -5.95
N SER A 40 -6.20 13.36 -5.80
CA SER A 40 -7.18 14.27 -5.19
C SER A 40 -7.42 15.49 -6.07
N LYS A 41 -8.66 16.00 -6.10
CA LYS A 41 -9.00 17.23 -6.84
C LYS A 41 -8.21 18.46 -6.39
N SER A 42 -7.87 18.54 -5.11
CA SER A 42 -7.02 19.60 -4.57
C SER A 42 -5.58 19.57 -5.11
N GLU A 43 -5.11 18.38 -5.52
CA GLU A 43 -3.76 18.15 -6.03
C GLU A 43 -3.71 18.11 -7.57
N GLU A 44 -4.83 18.37 -8.26
CA GLU A 44 -4.91 18.42 -9.72
C GLU A 44 -3.88 19.41 -10.32
N ARG A 45 -3.61 20.50 -9.60
CA ARG A 45 -2.58 21.49 -9.95
C ARG A 45 -1.16 20.92 -10.06
N ILE A 46 -0.85 19.81 -9.38
CA ILE A 46 0.47 19.14 -9.45
C ILE A 46 0.68 18.50 -10.83
N TYR A 47 -0.39 18.21 -11.55
CA TYR A 47 -0.32 17.68 -12.91
C TYR A 47 -0.02 18.76 -13.94
N GLY A 48 -0.27 20.05 -13.66
CA GLY A 48 -0.13 21.12 -14.65
C GLY A 48 -1.19 21.03 -15.75
N ALA A 49 -1.57 22.16 -16.34
CA ALA A 49 -2.63 22.22 -17.35
C ALA A 49 -2.32 21.42 -18.64
N ASP A 50 -1.05 21.07 -18.87
CA ASP A 50 -0.57 20.52 -20.15
C ASP A 50 -0.16 19.04 -20.10
N VAL A 51 -0.23 18.37 -18.94
CA VAL A 51 0.23 16.97 -18.86
C VAL A 51 -0.79 16.01 -19.45
N ARG A 52 -0.45 15.42 -20.60
CA ARG A 52 -1.22 14.38 -21.27
C ARG A 52 -0.92 13.01 -20.66
N ILE A 53 -1.85 12.51 -19.86
CA ILE A 53 -1.82 11.15 -19.29
C ILE A 53 -2.12 10.15 -20.41
N GLU A 54 -1.21 9.21 -20.68
CA GLU A 54 -1.39 8.17 -21.69
C GLU A 54 -2.09 6.93 -21.11
N SER A 55 -1.59 6.48 -19.97
CA SER A 55 -2.03 5.25 -19.32
C SER A 55 -1.93 5.35 -17.80
N ILE A 56 -2.77 4.56 -17.14
CA ILE A 56 -2.94 4.56 -15.69
C ILE A 56 -2.94 3.14 -15.11
N SER A 57 -2.56 3.01 -13.85
CA SER A 57 -2.79 1.80 -13.06
C SER A 57 -3.06 2.16 -11.60
N PRO A 58 -4.24 1.82 -11.06
CA PRO A 58 -4.62 2.22 -9.70
C PRO A 58 -3.97 1.31 -8.64
N ILE A 59 -3.58 1.93 -7.53
CA ILE A 59 -3.11 1.27 -6.31
C ILE A 59 -3.92 1.82 -5.14
N TYR A 60 -4.65 0.95 -4.45
CA TYR A 60 -5.46 1.31 -3.29
C TYR A 60 -4.75 0.92 -2.01
N ILE A 61 -4.48 1.90 -1.17
CA ILE A 61 -3.75 1.70 0.08
C ILE A 61 -4.64 2.11 1.23
N GLN A 62 -4.82 1.20 2.19
CA GLN A 62 -5.40 1.54 3.46
C GLN A 62 -4.31 1.59 4.54
N PHE A 63 -3.99 2.78 5.00
CA PHE A 63 -3.01 2.96 6.07
C PHE A 63 -3.56 2.46 7.40
N LYS A 64 -2.67 1.86 8.19
CA LYS A 64 -2.94 1.29 9.49
C LYS A 64 -1.90 1.70 10.50
N ARG A 65 -2.33 1.83 11.74
CA ARG A 65 -1.45 2.06 12.88
C ARG A 65 -1.20 0.75 13.61
N SER A 66 0.08 0.46 13.83
CA SER A 66 0.52 -0.77 14.49
C SER A 66 0.47 -0.61 16.00
N LEU A 67 -0.37 -1.40 16.65
CA LEU A 67 -0.37 -1.60 18.09
C LEU A 67 0.55 -2.78 18.41
N ALA A 68 0.99 -2.93 19.65
CA ALA A 68 1.77 -4.10 20.03
C ALA A 68 1.39 -4.68 21.38
N TYR A 69 1.66 -5.98 21.52
CA TYR A 69 1.72 -6.64 22.80
C TYR A 69 3.06 -7.39 22.93
N PRO A 70 3.65 -7.43 24.13
CA PRO A 70 4.79 -8.29 24.40
C PRO A 70 4.41 -9.77 24.28
N ASP A 71 5.40 -10.63 24.04
CA ASP A 71 5.24 -12.08 23.88
C ASP A 71 4.62 -12.80 25.10
N TYR A 72 4.78 -12.25 26.30
CA TYR A 72 4.17 -12.74 27.55
C TYR A 72 2.71 -12.28 27.76
N SER A 73 2.12 -11.52 26.83
CA SER A 73 0.72 -11.11 26.93
C SER A 73 -0.25 -12.30 26.81
N SER A 74 -1.38 -12.23 27.52
CA SER A 74 -2.51 -13.16 27.46
C SER A 74 -3.62 -12.69 26.49
N ALA A 75 -3.29 -11.83 25.54
CA ALA A 75 -4.24 -11.43 24.51
C ALA A 75 -4.53 -12.61 23.56
N GLN A 76 -5.80 -12.84 23.23
CA GLN A 76 -6.24 -13.98 22.41
C GLN A 76 -5.40 -14.19 21.14
N PHE A 77 -5.12 -13.13 20.38
CA PHE A 77 -4.35 -13.27 19.14
C PHE A 77 -2.88 -13.69 19.36
N ILE A 78 -2.31 -13.45 20.54
CA ILE A 78 -0.98 -13.96 20.92
C ILE A 78 -1.06 -15.45 21.20
N GLU A 79 -2.13 -15.91 21.86
CA GLU A 79 -2.40 -17.33 22.08
C GLU A 79 -2.62 -18.04 20.74
N ASP A 80 -3.40 -17.44 19.84
CA ASP A 80 -3.65 -17.93 18.48
C ASP A 80 -2.34 -18.08 17.70
N ARG A 81 -1.44 -17.08 17.76
CA ARG A 81 -0.10 -17.17 17.13
C ARG A 81 0.75 -18.29 17.73
N LYS A 82 0.75 -18.44 19.05
CA LYS A 82 1.48 -19.53 19.74
C LYS A 82 0.94 -20.90 19.34
N ALA A 83 -0.38 -21.04 19.20
CA ALA A 83 -1.02 -22.27 18.72
C ALA A 83 -0.60 -22.61 17.28
N LEU A 84 -0.40 -21.59 16.44
CA LEU A 84 0.14 -21.72 15.08
C LEU A 84 1.66 -21.91 15.02
N LYS A 85 2.35 -21.95 16.18
CA LYS A 85 3.82 -21.98 16.28
C LYS A 85 4.50 -20.80 15.56
N ALA A 86 3.81 -19.68 15.41
CA ALA A 86 4.39 -18.44 14.91
C ALA A 86 5.22 -17.75 16.01
N ASN A 87 6.25 -17.04 15.60
CA ASN A 87 7.07 -16.26 16.51
C ASN A 87 6.28 -15.04 17.02
N CYS A 88 6.52 -14.68 18.28
CA CYS A 88 5.88 -13.55 18.97
C CYS A 88 6.89 -12.58 19.60
N SER A 89 8.19 -12.90 19.58
CA SER A 89 9.24 -12.21 20.35
C SER A 89 9.94 -11.11 19.53
N PRO A 90 10.40 -10.01 20.15
CA PRO A 90 10.16 -9.62 21.55
C PRO A 90 8.74 -9.11 21.80
N ARG A 91 8.05 -8.74 20.72
CA ARG A 91 6.65 -8.31 20.73
C ARG A 91 6.03 -8.54 19.36
N THR A 92 4.71 -8.68 19.37
CA THR A 92 3.92 -8.83 18.16
C THR A 92 3.20 -7.53 17.86
N LEU A 93 3.38 -7.03 16.63
CA LEU A 93 2.63 -5.90 16.10
C LEU A 93 1.28 -6.40 15.58
N TYR A 94 0.25 -5.56 15.65
CA TYR A 94 -1.06 -5.87 15.09
C TYR A 94 -1.86 -4.61 14.78
N PHE A 95 -2.89 -4.75 13.95
CA PHE A 95 -3.95 -3.75 13.85
C PHE A 95 -5.31 -4.42 13.78
N GLU A 96 -6.33 -3.68 14.20
CA GLU A 96 -7.71 -4.13 14.21
C GLU A 96 -8.45 -3.68 12.94
N LEU A 97 -9.44 -4.48 12.55
CA LEU A 97 -10.40 -4.04 11.54
C LEU A 97 -11.34 -3.01 12.14
N ARG A 98 -11.71 -2.01 11.33
CA ARG A 98 -12.59 -0.95 11.81
C ARG A 98 -14.04 -1.41 11.81
N ALA A 99 -14.78 -0.97 12.83
CA ALA A 99 -16.22 -1.14 12.87
C ALA A 99 -16.88 -0.46 11.65
N LYS A 100 -17.92 -1.10 11.13
CA LYS A 100 -18.76 -0.55 10.06
C LYS A 100 -19.51 0.68 10.60
N LYS A 101 -19.35 1.84 9.95
CA LYS A 101 -20.15 3.04 10.29
C LYS A 101 -21.59 2.86 9.77
N PRO A 102 -22.62 3.45 10.40
CA PRO A 102 -24.03 3.25 10.02
C PRO A 102 -24.35 3.58 8.55
N LYS A 103 -23.65 4.56 7.97
CA LYS A 103 -23.84 4.99 6.58
C LYS A 103 -23.11 4.11 5.56
N HIS A 104 -22.22 3.22 6.01
CA HIS A 104 -21.43 2.39 5.11
C HIS A 104 -22.27 1.22 4.60
N LYS A 105 -22.09 0.87 3.33
CA LYS A 105 -22.75 -0.31 2.76
C LYS A 105 -22.16 -1.60 3.33
N ASP A 106 -20.85 -1.65 3.51
CA ASP A 106 -20.11 -2.83 3.99
C ASP A 106 -18.94 -2.42 4.91
N PHE A 107 -18.26 -3.40 5.50
CA PHE A 107 -17.00 -3.20 6.20
C PHE A 107 -15.94 -2.67 5.24
N GLN A 108 -15.16 -1.70 5.70
CA GLN A 108 -13.99 -1.18 4.98
C GLN A 108 -13.06 -2.30 4.49
N HIS A 109 -12.91 -3.37 5.29
CA HIS A 109 -12.17 -4.56 4.92
C HIS A 109 -12.71 -5.25 3.66
N ASN A 110 -14.03 -5.47 3.61
CA ASN A 110 -14.67 -6.14 2.50
C ASN A 110 -14.61 -5.29 1.22
N ILE A 111 -14.67 -3.95 1.35
CA ILE A 111 -14.46 -3.03 0.22
C ILE A 111 -13.04 -3.21 -0.34
N LEU A 112 -12.01 -3.14 0.52
CA LEU A 112 -10.62 -3.32 0.08
C LEU A 112 -10.36 -4.73 -0.50
N PHE A 113 -10.97 -5.77 0.09
CA PHE A 113 -10.92 -7.14 -0.42
C PHE A 113 -11.50 -7.26 -1.83
N ASN A 114 -12.67 -6.66 -2.06
CA ASN A 114 -13.31 -6.66 -3.37
C ASN A 114 -12.46 -5.92 -4.41
N LEU A 115 -11.91 -4.75 -4.05
CA LEU A 115 -10.97 -4.01 -4.91
C LEU A 115 -9.76 -4.87 -5.27
N LYS A 116 -9.14 -5.53 -4.29
CA LYS A 116 -7.99 -6.43 -4.51
C LYS A 116 -8.34 -7.52 -5.51
N ASN A 117 -9.45 -8.23 -5.32
CA ASN A 117 -9.80 -9.35 -6.20
C ASN A 117 -10.08 -8.91 -7.64
N LYS A 118 -10.78 -7.79 -7.82
CA LYS A 118 -11.05 -7.24 -9.17
C LYS A 118 -9.75 -6.81 -9.86
N LEU A 119 -8.85 -6.15 -9.14
CA LEU A 119 -7.55 -5.70 -9.66
C LEU A 119 -6.58 -6.84 -9.95
N ASP A 120 -6.50 -7.85 -9.07
CA ASP A 120 -5.65 -9.03 -9.28
C ASP A 120 -6.16 -9.85 -10.47
N LYS A 121 -7.49 -9.99 -10.64
CA LYS A 121 -8.10 -10.64 -11.80
C LYS A 121 -7.79 -9.90 -13.10
N ALA A 122 -7.84 -8.57 -13.09
CA ALA A 122 -7.49 -7.75 -14.24
C ALA A 122 -5.98 -7.74 -14.52
N GLY A 123 -5.15 -7.90 -13.48
CA GLY A 123 -3.69 -7.79 -13.57
C GLY A 123 -3.18 -6.37 -13.78
N LYS A 124 -4.01 -5.35 -13.49
CA LYS A 124 -3.74 -3.94 -13.85
C LYS A 124 -3.71 -2.97 -12.65
N GLY A 125 -3.63 -3.47 -11.42
CA GLY A 125 -3.52 -2.65 -10.23
C GLY A 125 -3.34 -3.47 -8.96
N LYS A 126 -3.35 -2.81 -7.80
CA LYS A 126 -3.20 -3.45 -6.48
C LYS A 126 -4.10 -2.83 -5.44
N ALA A 127 -4.48 -3.61 -4.43
CA ALA A 127 -5.13 -3.09 -3.23
C ALA A 127 -4.67 -3.85 -1.98
N PHE A 128 -4.27 -3.13 -0.94
CA PHE A 128 -3.70 -3.72 0.28
C PHE A 128 -3.71 -2.77 1.49
N TYR A 129 -3.49 -3.34 2.67
CA TYR A 129 -3.14 -2.59 3.87
C TYR A 129 -1.65 -2.23 3.88
N THR A 130 -1.33 -1.11 4.52
CA THR A 130 0.04 -0.74 4.83
C THR A 130 0.13 -0.29 6.28
N ALA A 131 1.07 -0.85 7.02
CA ALA A 131 1.30 -0.52 8.43
C ALA A 131 2.79 -0.32 8.71
N PRO A 132 3.18 0.61 9.60
CA PRO A 132 4.58 0.81 9.94
C PRO A 132 5.10 -0.30 10.87
N LEU A 133 6.40 -0.58 10.79
CA LEU A 133 7.08 -1.58 11.64
C LEU A 133 7.60 -1.02 12.96
N PHE A 134 7.30 0.25 13.24
CA PHE A 134 7.81 1.00 14.39
C PHE A 134 6.68 1.38 15.33
N LEU A 135 6.99 1.47 16.62
CA LEU A 135 6.06 1.95 17.65
C LEU A 135 6.38 3.37 18.13
N ASN A 136 7.66 3.77 18.05
CA ASN A 136 8.11 5.09 18.47
C ASN A 136 8.19 6.03 17.25
N ARG A 137 7.58 7.21 17.35
CA ARG A 137 7.52 8.22 16.29
C ARG A 137 8.90 8.70 15.87
N THR A 138 9.79 9.01 16.82
CA THR A 138 11.13 9.51 16.50
C THR A 138 11.95 8.47 15.75
N ALA A 139 11.91 7.21 16.19
CA ALA A 139 12.57 6.10 15.49
C ALA A 139 11.98 5.87 14.09
N TYR A 140 10.64 5.91 13.97
CA TYR A 140 9.94 5.79 12.69
C TYR A 140 10.34 6.90 11.71
N LEU A 141 10.28 8.16 12.15
CA LEU A 141 10.66 9.31 11.34
C LEU A 141 12.12 9.21 10.92
N LEU A 142 13.04 8.94 11.85
CA LEU A 142 14.46 8.79 11.53
C LEU A 142 14.69 7.70 10.49
N ALA A 143 14.07 6.52 10.66
CA ALA A 143 14.21 5.41 9.73
C ALA A 143 13.72 5.78 8.32
N VAL A 144 12.54 6.38 8.22
CA VAL A 144 11.99 6.86 6.94
C VAL A 144 12.89 7.93 6.29
N HIS A 145 13.38 8.89 7.08
CA HIS A 145 14.26 9.95 6.56
C HIS A 145 15.58 9.37 6.04
N VAL A 146 16.22 8.47 6.79
CA VAL A 146 17.46 7.81 6.36
C VAL A 146 17.22 7.00 5.08
N SER A 147 16.15 6.21 5.01
CA SER A 147 15.80 5.45 3.81
C SER A 147 15.52 6.34 2.59
N SER A 148 14.91 7.51 2.80
CA SER A 148 14.71 8.52 1.75
C SER A 148 16.04 9.13 1.28
N LEU A 149 16.91 9.53 2.20
CA LEU A 149 18.22 10.10 1.89
C LEU A 149 19.14 9.11 1.18
N LEU A 150 19.12 7.84 1.57
CA LEU A 150 19.86 6.78 0.90
C LEU A 150 19.37 6.56 -0.54
N SER A 151 18.09 6.83 -0.82
CA SER A 151 17.52 6.74 -2.16
C SER A 151 17.77 8.02 -2.99
N TRP A 152 17.90 9.18 -2.33
CA TRP A 152 18.10 10.50 -2.95
C TRP A 152 19.59 10.90 -3.04
N ARG A 153 20.48 9.97 -3.40
CA ARG A 153 21.90 10.29 -3.53
C ARG A 153 22.20 10.95 -4.89
N PRO A 154 22.95 12.07 -4.97
CA PRO A 154 23.20 12.81 -6.22
C PRO A 154 23.78 11.99 -7.39
N TRP A 155 24.50 10.90 -7.10
CA TRP A 155 25.02 10.00 -8.13
C TRP A 155 23.94 9.13 -8.81
N HIS A 156 22.73 9.04 -8.25
CA HIS A 156 21.58 8.42 -8.91
C HIS A 156 20.95 9.34 -9.98
N TRP A 157 21.28 10.64 -10.03
CA TRP A 157 20.73 11.52 -11.07
C TRP A 157 21.13 11.11 -12.50
N TYR A 158 22.20 10.34 -12.65
CA TYR A 158 22.64 9.76 -13.92
C TYR A 158 22.07 8.36 -14.18
N ARG A 159 21.20 7.83 -13.30
CA ARG A 159 20.63 6.48 -13.40
C ARG A 159 19.12 6.56 -13.57
N HIS A 160 18.59 5.75 -14.48
CA HIS A 160 17.15 5.68 -14.78
C HIS A 160 16.37 4.78 -13.81
N ASP A 161 17.06 4.00 -12.96
CA ASP A 161 16.45 3.08 -11.99
C ASP A 161 16.56 3.62 -10.54
N PRO A 162 15.45 4.00 -9.88
CA PRO A 162 15.47 4.45 -8.49
C PRO A 162 15.72 3.32 -7.47
N PHE A 163 15.79 2.06 -7.91
CA PHE A 163 15.99 0.86 -7.09
C PHE A 163 17.34 0.16 -7.34
N PHE A 164 18.22 0.77 -8.17
CA PHE A 164 19.39 0.12 -8.77
C PHE A 164 20.40 -0.47 -7.78
N GLU A 165 20.65 0.19 -6.65
CA GLU A 165 21.86 -0.06 -5.85
C GLU A 165 21.88 -1.38 -5.06
N GLN A 166 20.82 -2.20 -5.10
CA GLN A 166 20.72 -3.35 -4.18
C GLN A 166 20.13 -4.61 -4.80
N THR A 167 20.11 -4.72 -6.13
CA THR A 167 19.74 -5.97 -6.80
C THR A 167 20.98 -6.76 -7.22
N GLN A 168 21.26 -7.88 -6.55
CA GLN A 168 22.29 -8.85 -6.96
C GLN A 168 21.60 -10.00 -7.67
N ASN A 169 21.92 -10.18 -8.94
CA ASN A 169 21.47 -11.34 -9.71
C ASN A 169 22.54 -12.43 -9.60
N ILE A 170 22.21 -13.56 -8.98
CA ILE A 170 22.99 -14.79 -9.07
C ILE A 170 22.39 -15.62 -10.20
N LEU A 171 23.14 -15.78 -11.29
CA LEU A 171 22.78 -16.69 -12.37
C LEU A 171 23.13 -18.11 -11.93
N THR A 172 22.14 -18.99 -11.82
CA THR A 172 22.32 -20.42 -11.60
C THR A 172 21.99 -21.19 -12.89
N GLN A 173 22.43 -22.45 -12.99
CA GLN A 173 22.08 -23.32 -14.11
C GLN A 173 20.57 -23.58 -14.25
N THR A 174 19.80 -23.33 -13.18
CA THR A 174 18.34 -23.54 -13.11
C THR A 174 17.53 -22.24 -13.23
N GLY A 175 18.17 -21.08 -13.31
CA GLY A 175 17.50 -19.78 -13.44
C GLY A 175 18.28 -18.63 -12.81
N SER A 176 17.67 -17.44 -12.74
CA SER A 176 18.26 -16.28 -12.05
C SER A 176 17.67 -16.11 -10.65
N ILE A 177 18.49 -16.17 -9.61
CA ILE A 177 18.10 -15.80 -8.25
C ILE A 177 18.42 -14.31 -8.06
N ARG A 178 17.41 -13.50 -7.79
CA ARG A 178 17.57 -12.06 -7.64
C ARG A 178 17.42 -11.66 -6.18
N PHE A 179 18.55 -11.33 -5.52
CA PHE A 179 18.56 -10.75 -4.19
C PHE A 179 18.30 -9.26 -4.31
N GLN A 180 17.27 -8.76 -3.66
CA GLN A 180 16.91 -7.34 -3.67
C GLN A 180 16.74 -6.85 -2.25
N ASN A 181 17.37 -5.72 -1.92
CA ASN A 181 17.06 -4.99 -0.70
C ASN A 181 16.63 -3.57 -1.09
N ILE A 182 15.33 -3.32 -1.13
CA ILE A 182 14.82 -2.03 -1.55
C ILE A 182 14.75 -1.14 -0.31
N PRO A 183 15.64 -0.14 -0.15
CA PRO A 183 15.71 0.64 1.08
C PRO A 183 14.47 1.54 1.25
N ILE A 184 13.88 1.95 0.14
CA ILE A 184 12.73 2.83 0.16
C ILE A 184 11.45 2.09 0.57
N LEU A 185 10.67 2.70 1.46
CA LEU A 185 9.39 2.16 1.99
C LEU A 185 9.53 0.78 2.66
N ARG A 186 10.73 0.40 3.10
CA ARG A 186 10.97 -0.87 3.80
C ARG A 186 10.42 -0.87 5.22
N GLU A 187 10.19 0.31 5.78
CA GLU A 187 9.68 0.53 7.14
C GLU A 187 8.18 0.20 7.27
N HIS A 188 7.55 -0.21 6.17
CA HIS A 188 6.13 -0.52 6.09
C HIS A 188 5.90 -1.94 5.59
N ILE A 189 5.08 -2.70 6.29
CA ILE A 189 4.57 -4.00 5.83
C ILE A 189 3.34 -3.78 4.95
N VAL A 190 3.23 -4.60 3.91
CA VAL A 190 2.02 -4.76 3.11
C VAL A 190 1.28 -6.01 3.53
N ILE A 191 -0.01 -5.87 3.81
CA ILE A 191 -0.89 -6.98 4.14
C ILE A 191 -2.08 -6.98 3.17
N PRO A 192 -2.15 -7.90 2.21
CA PRO A 192 -3.31 -8.01 1.34
C PRO A 192 -4.53 -8.52 2.13
N PRO A 193 -5.74 -7.93 1.97
CA PRO A 193 -6.95 -8.55 2.48
C PRO A 193 -7.14 -9.93 1.83
N HIS A 194 -7.35 -10.98 2.63
CA HIS A 194 -7.36 -12.37 2.13
C HIS A 194 -8.74 -13.04 2.19
N ALA A 195 -9.67 -12.57 3.03
CA ALA A 195 -11.00 -13.15 3.17
C ALA A 195 -12.04 -12.06 3.48
N LYS A 196 -13.32 -12.33 3.20
CA LYS A 196 -14.40 -11.45 3.68
C LYS A 196 -14.62 -11.66 5.16
N VAL A 197 -14.99 -10.59 5.85
CA VAL A 197 -15.32 -10.64 7.28
C VAL A 197 -16.78 -10.27 7.51
N THR A 198 -17.39 -10.92 8.50
CA THR A 198 -18.74 -10.60 8.99
C THR A 198 -18.70 -9.71 10.24
N THR A 199 -17.54 -9.62 10.89
CA THR A 199 -17.34 -8.81 12.10
C THR A 199 -16.12 -7.91 11.97
N HIS A 200 -15.99 -6.92 12.84
CA HIS A 200 -14.79 -6.08 12.93
C HIS A 200 -13.77 -6.59 13.96
N LYS A 201 -14.08 -7.70 14.65
CA LYS A 201 -13.25 -8.21 15.76
C LYS A 201 -11.96 -8.89 15.29
N HIS A 202 -11.81 -9.12 13.98
CA HIS A 202 -10.62 -9.71 13.42
C HIS A 202 -9.43 -8.75 13.47
N ARG A 203 -8.23 -9.34 13.52
CA ARG A 203 -6.96 -8.62 13.61
C ARG A 203 -5.95 -9.25 12.68
N TYR A 204 -5.09 -8.42 12.11
CA TYR A 204 -3.85 -8.87 11.48
C TYR A 204 -2.71 -8.64 12.46
N SER A 205 -1.86 -9.64 12.62
CA SER A 205 -0.69 -9.61 13.49
C SER A 205 0.57 -10.00 12.72
N TYR A 206 1.72 -9.46 13.09
CA TYR A 206 2.99 -9.65 12.39
C TYR A 206 4.17 -9.25 13.30
N LEU A 207 5.37 -9.63 12.89
CA LEU A 207 6.60 -9.26 13.59
C LEU A 207 7.09 -7.85 13.20
N GLU A 208 7.91 -7.24 14.05
CA GLU A 208 8.62 -5.98 13.73
C GLU A 208 9.53 -6.11 12.51
N SER A 209 9.93 -7.33 12.14
CA SER A 209 10.67 -7.60 10.90
C SER A 209 9.81 -7.54 9.63
N GLY A 210 8.49 -7.35 9.75
CA GLY A 210 7.54 -7.40 8.63
C GLY A 210 7.26 -8.80 8.11
N LYS A 211 7.45 -9.83 8.93
CA LYS A 211 7.26 -11.24 8.57
C LYS A 211 6.21 -11.92 9.45
N GLU A 212 5.86 -13.16 9.08
CA GLU A 212 4.95 -14.04 9.81
C GLU A 212 3.61 -13.36 10.12
N ILE A 213 2.93 -12.96 9.05
CA ILE A 213 1.59 -12.38 9.16
C ILE A 213 0.64 -13.49 9.60
N CYS A 214 -0.18 -13.22 10.62
CA CYS A 214 -1.26 -14.10 11.03
C CYS A 214 -2.57 -13.34 11.13
N PHE A 215 -3.66 -14.02 10.79
CA PHE A 215 -5.02 -13.53 10.95
C PHE A 215 -5.74 -14.24 12.10
N HIS A 216 -6.56 -13.48 12.83
CA HIS A 216 -7.27 -13.92 14.04
C HIS A 216 -8.31 -15.05 13.81
N GLU A 217 -8.52 -15.53 12.58
CA GLU A 217 -9.06 -16.87 12.32
C GLU A 217 -7.88 -17.81 12.11
N PRO A 218 -7.20 -18.23 13.19
CA PRO A 218 -5.78 -18.60 13.26
C PRO A 218 -5.22 -19.15 11.94
N THR A 219 -4.72 -18.25 11.11
CA THR A 219 -4.20 -18.57 9.78
C THR A 219 -2.92 -17.80 9.56
N ILE A 220 -1.85 -18.50 9.17
CA ILE A 220 -0.59 -17.90 8.73
C ILE A 220 -0.75 -17.49 7.27
N LEU A 221 -0.29 -16.28 6.95
CA LEU A 221 -0.24 -15.76 5.58
C LEU A 221 1.21 -15.67 5.13
N ASP A 222 1.55 -16.42 4.08
CA ASP A 222 2.94 -16.55 3.58
C ASP A 222 3.42 -15.35 2.73
N ASN A 223 2.63 -14.29 2.63
CA ASN A 223 2.84 -13.17 1.71
C ASN A 223 3.33 -11.88 2.38
N GLY A 224 4.09 -12.01 3.48
CA GLY A 224 4.71 -10.86 4.14
C GLY A 224 5.75 -10.17 3.23
N GLN A 225 5.39 -9.01 2.71
CA GLN A 225 6.29 -8.15 1.92
C GLN A 225 6.31 -6.74 2.49
N ASN A 226 7.44 -6.05 2.33
CA ASN A 226 7.48 -4.62 2.59
C ASN A 226 6.88 -3.83 1.41
N LEU A 227 6.51 -2.57 1.66
CA LEU A 227 5.86 -1.72 0.65
C LEU A 227 6.77 -1.41 -0.54
N GLY A 228 8.06 -1.17 -0.30
CA GLY A 228 9.04 -0.97 -1.36
C GLY A 228 9.09 -2.13 -2.35
N GLN A 229 9.21 -3.36 -1.85
CA GLN A 229 9.21 -4.59 -2.64
C GLN A 229 7.88 -4.81 -3.35
N THR A 230 6.75 -4.56 -2.69
CA THR A 230 5.43 -4.68 -3.30
C THR A 230 5.28 -3.76 -4.52
N ILE A 231 5.71 -2.49 -4.37
CA ILE A 231 5.67 -1.51 -5.46
C ILE A 231 6.64 -1.93 -6.57
N TYR A 232 7.84 -2.36 -6.22
CA TYR A 232 8.82 -2.82 -7.18
C TYR A 232 8.34 -4.01 -8.02
N ASP A 233 7.81 -5.04 -7.36
CA ASP A 233 7.26 -6.23 -7.99
C ASP A 233 6.07 -5.88 -8.87
N PHE A 234 5.22 -4.95 -8.39
CA PHE A 234 4.11 -4.42 -9.18
C PHE A 234 4.58 -3.70 -10.44
N LEU A 235 5.66 -2.91 -10.36
CA LEU A 235 6.26 -2.17 -11.48
C LEU A 235 7.04 -3.06 -12.47
N LYS A 236 7.38 -4.29 -12.09
CA LYS A 236 8.17 -5.24 -12.90
C LYS A 236 9.41 -4.58 -13.52
N PHE A 237 10.14 -3.80 -12.73
CA PHE A 237 11.20 -2.93 -13.23
C PHE A 237 12.31 -3.73 -13.94
N ARG A 238 12.60 -3.38 -15.21
CA ARG A 238 13.64 -3.96 -16.07
C ARG A 238 14.33 -2.86 -16.87
N ASP A 239 15.65 -2.93 -17.01
CA ASP A 239 16.45 -2.03 -17.84
C ASP A 239 16.21 -0.53 -17.60
N GLY A 240 16.00 -0.12 -16.34
CA GLY A 240 15.76 1.28 -16.04
C GLY A 240 14.30 1.74 -16.18
N GLN A 241 13.35 0.86 -16.51
CA GLN A 241 11.95 1.21 -16.71
C GLN A 241 10.96 0.20 -16.10
N PRO A 242 9.80 0.64 -15.61
CA PRO A 242 8.67 -0.24 -15.30
C PRO A 242 8.22 -0.98 -16.56
N ASN A 243 8.00 -2.29 -16.44
CA ASN A 243 7.48 -3.13 -17.52
C ASN A 243 6.05 -3.62 -17.22
N THR A 244 5.35 -2.92 -16.33
CA THR A 244 3.94 -3.21 -16.02
C THR A 244 3.08 -2.78 -17.18
N GLU A 245 2.20 -3.67 -17.62
CA GLU A 245 1.19 -3.31 -18.60
C GLU A 245 0.17 -2.36 -17.98
N MET A 246 0.32 -1.07 -18.28
CA MET A 246 -0.62 -0.05 -17.85
C MET A 246 -1.87 -0.04 -18.74
N ILE A 247 -2.99 0.43 -18.20
CA ILE A 247 -4.25 0.50 -18.93
C ILE A 247 -4.30 1.85 -19.64
N ASN A 248 -4.63 1.87 -20.93
CA ASN A 248 -4.91 3.14 -21.59
C ASN A 248 -6.19 3.77 -21.02
N LEU A 249 -6.35 5.09 -21.18
CA LEU A 249 -7.48 5.80 -20.57
C LEU A 249 -8.85 5.26 -21.01
N LYS A 250 -9.01 4.87 -22.28
CA LYS A 250 -10.30 4.38 -22.80
C LYS A 250 -10.70 3.04 -22.15
N GLU A 251 -9.77 2.09 -22.10
CA GLU A 251 -9.97 0.78 -21.47
C GLU A 251 -10.18 0.90 -19.95
N SER A 252 -9.55 1.91 -19.31
CA SER A 252 -9.65 2.13 -17.87
C SER A 252 -11.09 2.34 -17.39
N MET A 253 -12.00 2.82 -18.25
CA MET A 253 -13.39 3.04 -17.89
C MET A 253 -14.13 1.76 -17.54
N SER A 254 -13.88 0.68 -18.30
CA SER A 254 -14.49 -0.62 -18.01
C SER A 254 -14.04 -1.17 -16.65
N LEU A 255 -12.75 -0.98 -16.31
CA LEU A 255 -12.23 -1.34 -15.00
C LEU A 255 -12.83 -0.45 -13.91
N LEU A 256 -12.94 0.86 -14.14
CA LEU A 256 -13.53 1.77 -13.17
C LEU A 256 -14.99 1.41 -12.88
N GLU A 257 -15.77 1.09 -13.91
CA GLU A 257 -17.16 0.66 -13.78
C GLU A 257 -17.24 -0.62 -12.93
N ASP A 258 -16.43 -1.63 -13.24
CA ASP A 258 -16.33 -2.85 -12.44
C ASP A 258 -15.92 -2.55 -10.99
N LEU A 259 -14.88 -1.75 -10.76
CA LEU A 259 -14.45 -1.38 -9.39
C LEU A 259 -15.51 -0.60 -8.62
N SER A 260 -16.23 0.30 -9.29
CA SER A 260 -17.28 1.14 -8.70
C SER A 260 -18.55 0.36 -8.38
N GLU A 261 -18.75 -0.79 -9.03
CA GLU A 261 -19.89 -1.65 -8.85
C GLU A 261 -20.03 -2.00 -7.37
N ASN A 262 -21.21 -1.72 -6.82
CA ASN A 262 -21.53 -1.89 -5.41
C ASN A 262 -20.86 -0.95 -4.41
N ILE A 263 -19.93 -0.07 -4.79
CA ILE A 263 -19.29 0.91 -3.90
C ILE A 263 -19.92 2.30 -4.07
N VAL A 264 -20.17 2.71 -5.32
CA VAL A 264 -20.69 4.04 -5.65
C VAL A 264 -22.06 3.94 -6.30
N SER A 265 -23.05 4.65 -5.75
CA SER A 265 -24.30 4.90 -6.46
C SER A 265 -24.01 5.69 -7.73
N GLN A 266 -24.27 5.10 -8.90
CA GLN A 266 -24.02 5.69 -10.23
C GLN A 266 -24.69 7.05 -10.45
N LYS A 267 -25.63 7.46 -9.59
CA LYS A 267 -26.35 8.75 -9.65
C LYS A 267 -25.46 10.00 -9.57
N ASN A 268 -24.21 9.89 -9.14
CA ASN A 268 -23.32 11.04 -8.94
C ASN A 268 -22.28 11.24 -10.05
N ILE A 269 -22.21 10.37 -11.05
CA ILE A 269 -21.24 10.49 -12.14
C ILE A 269 -21.95 11.13 -13.34
N SER A 270 -21.57 12.36 -13.68
CA SER A 270 -22.10 13.03 -14.86
C SER A 270 -21.56 12.34 -16.11
N SER A 271 -22.41 12.12 -17.11
CA SER A 271 -21.97 11.55 -18.40
C SER A 271 -20.95 12.43 -19.12
N ASN A 272 -20.85 13.72 -18.76
CA ASN A 272 -19.96 14.70 -19.36
C ASN A 272 -18.57 14.80 -18.69
N ASP A 273 -18.35 14.11 -17.57
CA ASP A 273 -17.07 14.17 -16.86
C ASP A 273 -15.97 13.49 -17.67
N GLN A 274 -14.77 14.08 -17.71
CA GLN A 274 -13.61 13.46 -18.34
C GLN A 274 -13.25 12.16 -17.60
N ILE A 275 -12.57 11.24 -18.29
CA ILE A 275 -12.19 9.93 -17.71
C ILE A 275 -11.46 10.09 -16.38
N ILE A 276 -10.53 11.04 -16.29
CA ILE A 276 -9.75 11.32 -15.08
C ILE A 276 -10.63 11.86 -13.95
N ASP A 277 -11.61 12.72 -14.24
CA ASP A 277 -12.54 13.25 -13.24
C ASP A 277 -13.34 12.14 -12.56
N ARG A 278 -13.71 11.11 -13.32
CA ARG A 278 -14.42 9.94 -12.79
C ARG A 278 -13.52 9.12 -11.86
N TRP A 279 -12.27 8.92 -12.22
CA TRP A 279 -11.27 8.27 -11.35
C TRP A 279 -10.99 9.09 -10.08
N LEU A 280 -10.93 10.41 -10.19
CA LEU A 280 -10.79 11.33 -9.06
C LEU A 280 -12.00 11.24 -8.11
N HIS A 281 -13.22 11.27 -8.65
CA HIS A 281 -14.43 11.17 -7.86
C HIS A 281 -14.54 9.83 -7.12
N PHE A 282 -14.16 8.74 -7.80
CA PHE A 282 -14.13 7.41 -7.18
C PHE A 282 -13.14 7.35 -6.01
N GLY A 283 -11.90 7.83 -6.22
CA GLY A 283 -10.88 7.90 -5.18
C GLY A 283 -11.29 8.77 -4.00
N GLU A 284 -11.87 9.95 -4.26
CA GLU A 284 -12.36 10.87 -3.22
C GLU A 284 -13.45 10.21 -2.37
N LYS A 285 -14.37 9.48 -2.99
CA LYS A 285 -15.42 8.76 -2.28
C LYS A 285 -14.86 7.61 -1.43
N LEU A 286 -13.93 6.82 -1.98
CA LEU A 286 -13.23 5.77 -1.22
C LEU A 286 -12.52 6.33 0.00
N TRP A 287 -11.87 7.47 -0.14
CA TRP A 287 -11.19 8.12 0.99
C TRP A 287 -12.18 8.66 2.02
N LYS A 288 -13.23 9.39 1.61
CA LYS A 288 -14.19 10.00 2.54
C LYS A 288 -15.03 8.97 3.30
N GLU A 289 -15.51 7.95 2.62
CA GLU A 289 -16.36 6.93 3.24
C GLU A 289 -15.50 5.86 3.93
N TYR A 290 -14.47 5.37 3.25
CA TYR A 290 -13.73 4.19 3.65
C TYR A 290 -12.27 4.47 3.99
N GLU A 291 -11.76 5.70 4.01
CA GLU A 291 -10.34 6.01 4.31
C GLU A 291 -9.35 5.10 3.55
N ILE A 292 -9.71 4.75 2.31
CA ILE A 292 -8.87 4.03 1.36
C ILE A 292 -8.30 5.08 0.42
N TYR A 293 -6.98 5.18 0.38
CA TYR A 293 -6.26 6.13 -0.47
C TYR A 293 -6.08 5.53 -1.86
N GLN A 294 -6.39 6.32 -2.89
CA GLN A 294 -6.12 5.97 -4.27
C GLN A 294 -4.81 6.64 -4.72
N TYR A 295 -3.84 5.80 -5.03
CA TYR A 295 -2.65 6.19 -5.77
C TYR A 295 -2.81 5.75 -7.23
N MET A 296 -2.24 6.51 -8.15
CA MET A 296 -2.11 6.07 -9.53
C MET A 296 -0.67 6.08 -9.97
N LEU A 297 -0.27 4.96 -10.57
CA LEU A 297 0.86 4.95 -11.47
C LEU A 297 0.39 5.62 -12.76
N ILE A 298 1.03 6.71 -13.13
CA ILE A 298 0.77 7.43 -14.39
C ILE A 298 1.98 7.34 -15.30
N LYS A 299 1.72 7.12 -16.59
CA LYS A 299 2.71 7.29 -17.65
C LYS A 299 2.39 8.58 -18.39
N LEU A 300 3.36 9.47 -18.43
CA LEU A 300 3.25 10.74 -19.14
C LEU A 300 3.63 10.52 -20.60
N LYS A 301 2.95 11.20 -21.52
CA LYS A 301 3.37 11.24 -22.91
C LYS A 301 4.67 12.05 -23.00
N ASN A 302 5.75 11.44 -23.48
CA ASN A 302 6.95 12.19 -23.81
C ASN A 302 6.64 13.11 -25.00
N GLU A 303 6.92 14.41 -24.87
CA GLU A 303 6.94 15.35 -25.99
C GLU A 303 8.17 15.11 -26.89
#